data_AF-A0AAN8DVP3-F1
#
_entry.id   AF-A0AAN8DVP3-F1
#
_cell.length_a   1.000
_cell.length_b   1.000
_cell.length_c   1.000
_cell.angle_alpha   90.00
_cell.angle_beta   90.00
_cell.angle_gamma   90.00
#
_symmetry.space_group_name_H-M   'P 1'
#
loop_
_entity.id
_entity.type
_entity.pdbx_description
1 polymer ?
#
loop_
_entity_poly.entity_id
_entity_poly.type
_entity_poly.pdbx_seq_one_letter_code
_entity_poly.pdbx_strand_id
1 'polypeptide(L)'
;MKFVAHAVSFTIFLGLLVLNASDRFEGVKNLPNETITDHPRQVFRVKTTQFSWTEMLIMKWVLGMIWSECKEIWTDGPREYIMHLWNVLDFGMLSIFVASYTARFMAFVKATKAQQYVDLHVPDEDISTASLPEEVAYFTFARNKWRPSDPQIISEGLYAIAVVLSFSRIAYILPANESFGPLQISLGRTVKDIFKFMVIFIMVFVAFMIGMFNLYSYYLGAKYNPAFTT
;
A
#
# COMPACT_ATOMS: atom_id res chain seq x y z
N MET A 1 23.41 7.78 -22.56
CA MET A 1 21.98 7.76 -22.96
C MET A 1 21.14 6.76 -22.18
N LYS A 2 21.48 5.46 -22.12
CA LYS A 2 20.66 4.44 -21.41
C LYS A 2 20.39 4.77 -19.93
N PHE A 3 21.43 5.10 -19.16
CA PHE A 3 21.28 5.48 -17.74
C PHE A 3 20.30 6.65 -17.53
N VAL A 4 20.44 7.71 -18.32
CA VAL A 4 19.57 8.89 -18.24
C VAL A 4 18.11 8.54 -18.56
N ALA A 5 17.87 7.68 -19.57
CA ALA A 5 16.52 7.24 -19.91
C ALA A 5 15.86 6.45 -18.76
N HIS A 6 16.61 5.56 -18.10
CA HIS A 6 16.11 4.84 -16.91
C HIS A 6 15.82 5.78 -15.74
N ALA A 7 16.72 6.71 -15.45
CA ALA A 7 16.53 7.70 -14.39
C ALA A 7 15.30 8.58 -14.64
N VAL A 8 15.13 9.08 -15.86
CA VAL A 8 13.97 9.91 -16.23
C VAL A 8 12.66 9.11 -16.14
N SER A 9 12.64 7.87 -16.62
CA SER A 9 11.47 6.99 -16.50
C SER A 9 11.05 6.80 -15.03
N PHE A 10 12.01 6.58 -14.15
CA PHE A 10 11.75 6.42 -12.72
C PHE A 10 11.29 7.73 -12.05
N THR A 11 11.87 8.87 -12.40
CA THR A 11 11.41 10.19 -11.90
C THR A 11 9.98 10.49 -12.35
N ILE A 12 9.63 10.16 -13.60
CA ILE A 12 8.25 10.29 -14.12
C ILE A 12 7.30 9.39 -13.32
N PHE A 13 7.70 8.16 -13.00
CA PHE A 13 6.91 7.26 -12.17
C PHE A 13 6.63 7.86 -10.77
N LEU A 14 7.65 8.41 -10.10
CA LEU A 14 7.44 9.09 -8.82
C LEU A 14 6.51 10.31 -8.97
N GLY A 15 6.64 11.06 -10.06
CA GLY A 15 5.72 12.14 -10.42
C GLY A 15 4.27 11.66 -10.57
N LEU A 16 4.05 10.53 -11.24
CA LEU A 16 2.70 9.93 -11.37
C LEU A 16 2.12 9.51 -10.02
N LEU A 17 2.93 8.99 -9.10
CA LEU A 17 2.48 8.67 -7.74
C LEU A 17 2.01 9.92 -6.98
N VAL A 18 2.77 11.02 -7.09
CA VAL A 18 2.42 12.31 -6.47
C VAL A 18 1.17 12.90 -7.09
N LEU A 19 1.04 12.86 -8.43
CA LEU A 19 -0.16 13.31 -9.13
C LEU A 19 -1.39 12.47 -8.77
N ASN A 20 -1.25 11.16 -8.54
CA ASN A 20 -2.38 10.35 -8.09
C ASN A 20 -2.86 10.76 -6.68
N ALA A 21 -1.99 11.36 -5.86
CA ALA A 21 -2.33 11.86 -4.53
C ALA A 21 -2.78 13.33 -4.51
N SER A 22 -2.56 14.09 -5.59
CA SER A 22 -2.71 15.55 -5.58
C SER A 22 -4.13 16.03 -5.32
N ASP A 23 -5.13 15.28 -5.79
CA ASP A 23 -6.55 15.62 -5.62
C ASP A 23 -6.99 15.73 -4.14
N ARG A 24 -6.16 15.22 -3.21
CA ARG A 24 -6.44 15.21 -1.78
C ARG A 24 -5.57 16.18 -0.97
N PHE A 25 -4.71 16.98 -1.62
CA PHE A 25 -3.79 17.88 -0.91
C PHE A 25 -4.50 19.02 -0.17
N GLU A 26 -5.63 19.50 -0.69
CA GLU A 26 -6.46 20.52 -0.01
C GLU A 26 -7.39 19.93 1.06
N GLY A 27 -7.33 18.60 1.28
CA GLY A 27 -8.21 17.88 2.17
C GLY A 27 -9.44 17.27 1.46
N VAL A 28 -10.10 16.34 2.15
CA VAL A 28 -11.29 15.66 1.63
C VAL A 28 -12.53 16.47 1.97
N LYS A 29 -13.36 16.78 0.97
CA LYS A 29 -14.56 17.62 1.12
C LYS A 29 -15.71 16.95 1.89
N ASN A 30 -15.75 15.61 1.92
CA ASN A 30 -16.86 14.84 2.46
C ASN A 30 -16.45 14.13 3.76
N LEU A 31 -17.41 13.96 4.67
CA LEU A 31 -17.15 13.22 5.90
C LEU A 31 -17.12 11.69 5.66
N PRO A 32 -16.38 10.91 6.47
CA PRO A 32 -16.26 9.46 6.29
C PRO A 32 -17.55 8.65 6.47
N ASN A 33 -18.59 9.26 7.05
CA ASN A 33 -19.92 8.69 7.30
C ASN A 33 -20.93 9.01 6.18
N GLU A 34 -20.60 9.91 5.26
CA GLU A 34 -21.49 10.32 4.18
C GLU A 34 -21.25 9.50 2.90
N THR A 35 -22.34 9.12 2.23
CA THR A 35 -22.31 8.40 0.96
C THR A 35 -22.91 9.28 -0.14
N ILE A 36 -22.07 9.70 -1.09
CA ILE A 36 -22.52 10.52 -2.23
C ILE A 36 -22.38 9.69 -3.51
N THR A 37 -23.51 9.39 -4.14
CA THR A 37 -23.60 8.69 -5.41
C THR A 37 -23.96 9.68 -6.52
N ASP A 38 -23.52 9.42 -7.75
CA ASP A 38 -23.85 10.29 -8.89
C ASP A 38 -25.25 9.98 -9.45
N HIS A 39 -25.68 8.73 -9.28
CA HIS A 39 -27.02 8.27 -9.61
C HIS A 39 -27.65 7.57 -8.40
N PRO A 40 -28.97 7.70 -8.19
CA PRO A 40 -29.64 7.04 -7.08
C PRO A 40 -29.61 5.50 -7.15
N ARG A 41 -29.50 4.95 -8.36
CA ARG A 41 -29.30 3.51 -8.60
C ARG A 41 -27.85 3.04 -8.52
N GLN A 42 -26.89 3.91 -8.23
CA GLN A 42 -25.48 3.54 -8.17
C GLN A 42 -25.09 3.11 -6.75
N VAL A 43 -24.48 1.94 -6.63
CA VAL A 43 -23.87 1.46 -5.39
C VAL A 43 -22.63 2.29 -5.10
N PHE A 44 -22.60 2.91 -3.91
CA PHE A 44 -21.51 3.79 -3.47
C PHE A 44 -20.11 3.20 -3.70
N ARG A 45 -19.95 1.89 -3.50
CA ARG A 45 -18.66 1.23 -3.68
C ARG A 45 -18.07 1.36 -5.07
N VAL A 46 -18.88 1.29 -6.12
CA VAL A 46 -18.41 1.33 -7.52
C VAL A 46 -17.65 2.62 -7.80
N LYS A 47 -18.16 3.75 -7.30
CA LYS A 47 -17.52 5.07 -7.43
C LYS A 47 -16.17 5.15 -6.72
N THR A 48 -16.02 4.47 -5.58
CA THR A 48 -14.78 4.49 -4.79
C THR A 48 -13.69 3.55 -5.33
N THR A 49 -14.08 2.45 -5.97
CA THR A 49 -13.15 1.39 -6.44
C THR A 49 -12.80 1.50 -7.92
N GLN A 50 -13.35 2.48 -8.65
CA GLN A 50 -13.04 2.67 -10.07
C GLN A 50 -11.57 3.08 -10.28
N PHE A 51 -10.98 2.63 -11.39
CA PHE A 51 -9.61 2.95 -11.75
C PHE A 51 -9.50 4.29 -12.47
N SER A 52 -8.56 5.13 -12.04
CA SER A 52 -8.24 6.39 -12.73
C SER A 52 -7.25 6.17 -13.87
N TRP A 53 -7.15 7.15 -14.78
CA TRP A 53 -6.14 7.13 -15.84
C TRP A 53 -4.70 7.11 -15.31
N THR A 54 -4.43 7.83 -14.20
CA THR A 54 -3.13 7.82 -13.53
C THR A 54 -2.80 6.44 -12.97
N GLU A 55 -3.76 5.76 -12.32
CA GLU A 55 -3.59 4.39 -11.83
C GLU A 55 -3.29 3.41 -12.96
N MET A 56 -3.94 3.55 -14.13
CA MET A 56 -3.65 2.71 -15.29
C MET A 56 -2.22 2.89 -15.82
N LEU A 57 -1.70 4.12 -15.83
CA LEU A 57 -0.31 4.39 -16.20
C LEU A 57 0.68 3.79 -15.19
N ILE A 58 0.40 3.90 -13.89
CA ILE A 58 1.21 3.30 -12.82
C ILE A 58 1.23 1.77 -12.98
N MET A 59 0.07 1.14 -13.19
CA MET A 59 -0.03 -0.30 -13.41
C MET A 59 0.81 -0.75 -14.62
N LYS A 60 0.72 -0.02 -15.73
CA LYS A 60 1.52 -0.29 -16.93
C LYS A 60 3.02 -0.19 -16.64
N TRP A 61 3.45 0.81 -15.87
CA TRP A 61 4.85 0.99 -15.49
C TRP A 61 5.35 -0.15 -14.60
N VAL A 62 4.56 -0.53 -13.58
CA VAL A 62 4.88 -1.64 -12.68
C VAL A 62 5.03 -2.96 -13.43
N LEU A 63 4.14 -3.25 -14.40
CA LEU A 63 4.26 -4.43 -15.26
C LEU A 63 5.55 -4.44 -16.08
N GLY A 64 5.96 -3.27 -16.61
CA GLY A 64 7.22 -3.13 -17.32
C GLY A 64 8.45 -3.42 -16.45
N MET A 65 8.43 -2.97 -15.20
CA MET A 65 9.52 -3.25 -14.25
C MET A 65 9.55 -4.71 -13.83
N ILE A 66 8.40 -5.34 -13.55
CA ILE A 66 8.34 -6.79 -13.25
C ILE A 66 8.95 -7.59 -14.39
N TRP A 67 8.60 -7.26 -15.63
CA TRP A 67 9.18 -7.91 -16.80
C TRP A 67 10.71 -7.75 -16.87
N SER A 68 11.24 -6.58 -16.51
CA SER A 68 12.68 -6.33 -16.43
C SER A 68 13.35 -7.21 -15.35
N GLU A 69 12.79 -7.24 -14.14
CA GLU A 69 13.33 -8.04 -13.03
C GLU A 69 13.26 -9.54 -13.34
N CYS A 70 12.18 -10.03 -13.94
CA CYS A 70 12.07 -11.43 -14.36
C CYS A 70 13.15 -11.82 -15.37
N LYS A 71 13.53 -10.90 -16.27
CA LYS A 71 14.63 -11.13 -17.21
C LYS A 71 15.97 -11.18 -16.49
N GLU A 72 16.22 -10.28 -15.54
CA GLU A 72 17.45 -10.25 -14.74
C GLU A 72 17.62 -11.53 -13.93
N ILE A 73 16.56 -11.99 -13.27
CA ILE A 73 16.56 -13.27 -12.53
C ILE A 73 16.87 -14.45 -13.46
N TRP A 74 16.36 -14.42 -14.69
CA TRP A 74 16.60 -15.48 -15.67
C TRP A 74 18.04 -15.47 -16.20
N THR A 75 18.64 -14.30 -16.43
CA THR A 75 19.99 -14.19 -16.96
C THR A 75 21.06 -14.46 -15.92
N ASP A 76 20.90 -13.91 -14.71
CA ASP A 76 21.93 -13.91 -13.68
C ASP A 76 21.79 -15.12 -12.74
N GLY A 77 20.60 -15.72 -12.73
CA GLY A 77 20.24 -16.85 -11.89
C GLY A 77 19.79 -16.43 -10.49
N PRO A 78 18.90 -17.22 -9.85
CA PRO A 78 18.26 -16.83 -8.59
C PRO A 78 19.23 -16.70 -7.41
N ARG A 79 20.34 -17.45 -7.43
CA ARG A 79 21.34 -17.39 -6.34
C ARG A 79 22.06 -16.05 -6.30
N GLU A 80 22.50 -15.56 -7.46
CA GLU A 80 23.23 -14.30 -7.55
C GLU A 80 22.29 -13.13 -7.25
N TYR A 81 21.05 -13.20 -7.75
CA TYR A 81 20.02 -12.20 -7.50
C TYR A 81 19.74 -11.98 -6.00
N ILE A 82 19.59 -13.06 -5.22
CA ILE A 82 19.27 -12.95 -3.78
C ILE A 82 20.45 -12.45 -2.95
N MET A 83 21.70 -12.64 -3.41
CA MET A 83 22.88 -12.12 -2.71
C MET A 83 22.94 -10.58 -2.75
N HIS A 84 22.32 -9.96 -3.76
CA HIS A 84 22.18 -8.51 -3.86
C HIS A 84 20.91 -8.03 -3.14
N LEU A 85 21.06 -7.56 -1.89
CA LEU A 85 19.95 -7.06 -1.06
C LEU A 85 19.07 -6.00 -1.75
N TRP A 86 19.69 -5.18 -2.59
CA TRP A 86 19.04 -4.15 -3.40
C TRP A 86 18.03 -4.74 -4.40
N ASN A 87 18.40 -5.82 -5.09
CA ASN A 87 17.52 -6.55 -6.00
C ASN A 87 16.35 -7.19 -5.23
N VAL A 88 16.61 -7.75 -4.05
CA VAL A 88 15.55 -8.28 -3.17
C VAL A 88 14.57 -7.19 -2.72
N LEU A 89 15.06 -5.99 -2.40
CA LEU A 89 14.23 -4.84 -2.08
C LEU A 89 13.34 -4.45 -3.26
N ASP A 90 13.90 -4.38 -4.46
CA ASP A 90 13.16 -4.01 -5.68
C ASP A 90 12.08 -5.05 -6.03
N PHE A 91 12.40 -6.34 -5.98
CA PHE A 91 11.42 -7.41 -6.14
C PHE A 91 10.32 -7.33 -5.07
N GLY A 92 10.71 -7.08 -3.81
CA GLY A 92 9.77 -6.91 -2.70
C GLY A 92 8.80 -5.76 -2.94
N MET A 93 9.31 -4.59 -3.29
CA MET A 93 8.50 -3.40 -3.61
C MET A 93 7.52 -3.67 -4.77
N LEU A 94 7.97 -4.27 -5.86
CA LEU A 94 7.10 -4.61 -7.00
C LEU A 94 6.04 -5.64 -6.62
N SER A 95 6.38 -6.63 -5.80
CA SER A 95 5.43 -7.63 -5.32
C SER A 95 4.32 -7.01 -4.46
N ILE A 96 4.65 -6.02 -3.63
CA ILE A 96 3.68 -5.28 -2.81
C ILE A 96 2.76 -4.42 -3.70
N PHE A 97 3.28 -3.78 -4.76
CA PHE A 97 2.43 -3.08 -5.74
C PHE A 97 1.44 -4.03 -6.40
N VAL A 98 1.87 -5.22 -6.83
CA VAL A 98 0.98 -6.22 -7.42
C VAL A 98 -0.06 -6.70 -6.42
N ALA A 99 0.33 -7.00 -5.18
CA ALA A 99 -0.59 -7.40 -4.12
C ALA A 99 -1.65 -6.31 -3.83
N SER A 100 -1.24 -5.04 -3.81
CA SER A 100 -2.15 -3.91 -3.66
C SER A 100 -3.16 -3.83 -4.82
N TYR A 101 -2.69 -3.83 -6.07
CA TYR A 101 -3.56 -3.71 -7.24
C TYR A 101 -4.47 -4.93 -7.42
N THR A 102 -4.02 -6.13 -7.08
CA THR A 102 -4.88 -7.33 -7.08
C THR A 102 -5.97 -7.26 -6.02
N ALA A 103 -5.67 -6.80 -4.80
CA ALA A 103 -6.69 -6.57 -3.76
C ALA A 103 -7.72 -5.51 -4.20
N ARG A 104 -7.26 -4.42 -4.83
CA ARG A 104 -8.12 -3.37 -5.40
C ARG A 104 -9.00 -3.89 -6.54
N PHE A 105 -8.43 -4.70 -7.43
CA PHE A 105 -9.18 -5.36 -8.51
C PHE A 105 -10.26 -6.29 -7.95
N MET A 106 -9.96 -7.06 -6.89
CA MET A 106 -10.96 -7.89 -6.21
C MET A 106 -12.08 -7.06 -5.57
N ALA A 107 -11.76 -5.90 -4.99
CA ALA A 107 -12.76 -4.97 -4.46
C ALA A 107 -13.67 -4.45 -5.59
N PHE A 108 -13.09 -4.07 -6.73
CA PHE A 108 -13.82 -3.62 -7.91
C PHE A 108 -14.75 -4.70 -8.47
N VAL A 109 -14.27 -5.94 -8.65
CA VAL A 109 -15.11 -7.05 -9.14
C VAL A 109 -16.30 -7.31 -8.23
N LYS A 110 -16.12 -7.27 -6.90
CA LYS A 110 -17.21 -7.44 -5.94
C LYS A 110 -18.22 -6.28 -6.01
N ALA A 111 -17.75 -5.04 -6.10
CA ALA A 111 -18.60 -3.87 -6.24
C ALA A 111 -19.43 -3.91 -7.54
N THR A 112 -18.81 -4.29 -8.67
CA THR A 112 -19.50 -4.42 -9.96
C THR A 112 -20.55 -5.53 -9.95
N LYS A 113 -20.28 -6.67 -9.30
CA LYS A 113 -21.28 -7.74 -9.10
C LYS A 113 -22.46 -7.25 -8.25
N ALA A 114 -22.20 -6.48 -7.20
CA ALA A 114 -23.25 -5.90 -6.37
C ALA A 114 -24.12 -4.91 -7.18
N GLN A 115 -23.51 -4.08 -8.02
CA GLN A 115 -24.23 -3.20 -8.93
C GLN A 115 -25.10 -3.96 -9.91
N GLN A 116 -24.55 -4.98 -10.58
CA GLN A 116 -25.29 -5.83 -11.51
C GLN A 116 -26.49 -6.51 -10.85
N TYR A 117 -26.34 -6.96 -9.60
CA TYR A 117 -27.45 -7.55 -8.84
C TYR A 117 -28.58 -6.53 -8.64
N VAL A 118 -28.23 -5.31 -8.22
CA VAL A 118 -29.19 -4.22 -8.01
C VAL A 118 -29.89 -3.85 -9.33
N ASP A 119 -29.14 -3.73 -10.41
CA ASP A 119 -29.70 -3.37 -11.72
C ASP A 119 -30.72 -4.41 -12.23
N LEU A 120 -30.52 -5.69 -11.91
CA LEU A 120 -31.39 -6.80 -12.35
C LEU A 120 -32.59 -7.07 -11.43
N HIS A 121 -32.42 -6.93 -10.11
CA HIS A 121 -33.40 -7.42 -9.13
C HIS A 121 -34.13 -6.31 -8.38
N VAL A 122 -33.66 -5.06 -8.42
CA VAL A 122 -34.29 -3.94 -7.72
C VAL A 122 -35.10 -3.12 -8.73
N PRO A 123 -36.45 -3.15 -8.64
CA PRO A 123 -37.31 -2.37 -9.52
C PRO A 123 -37.28 -0.88 -9.18
N ASP A 124 -37.03 -0.52 -7.92
CA ASP A 124 -37.08 0.85 -7.41
C ASP A 124 -36.05 1.78 -8.10
N GLU A 125 -36.42 3.05 -8.29
CA GLU A 125 -35.53 4.08 -8.83
C GLU A 125 -34.41 4.47 -7.86
N ASP A 126 -34.64 4.33 -6.55
CA ASP A 126 -33.69 4.68 -5.49
C ASP A 126 -33.29 3.46 -4.64
N ILE A 127 -31.99 3.19 -4.56
CA ILE A 127 -31.40 2.11 -3.74
C ILE A 127 -31.69 2.28 -2.25
N SER A 128 -31.78 3.52 -1.77
CA SER A 128 -31.93 3.85 -0.34
C SER A 128 -33.27 3.40 0.24
N THR A 129 -34.30 3.27 -0.60
CA THR A 129 -35.65 2.90 -0.20
C THR A 129 -35.89 1.38 -0.34
N ALA A 130 -35.07 0.69 -1.13
CA ALA A 130 -35.22 -0.72 -1.42
C ALA A 130 -34.67 -1.61 -0.30
N SER A 131 -35.39 -2.70 0.02
CA SER A 131 -34.90 -3.73 0.95
C SER A 131 -33.87 -4.64 0.25
N LEU A 132 -32.59 -4.47 0.57
CA LEU A 132 -31.49 -5.24 -0.01
C LEU A 132 -31.07 -6.41 0.90
N PRO A 133 -30.61 -7.54 0.32
CA PRO A 133 -29.89 -8.56 1.08
C PRO A 133 -28.65 -7.98 1.77
N GLU A 134 -28.32 -8.47 2.96
CA GLU A 134 -27.22 -7.93 3.78
C GLU A 134 -25.87 -7.90 3.03
N GLU A 135 -25.62 -8.91 2.19
CA GLU A 135 -24.40 -9.01 1.37
C GLU A 135 -24.26 -7.88 0.35
N VAL A 136 -25.37 -7.42 -0.22
CA VAL A 136 -25.41 -6.32 -1.22
C VAL A 136 -25.48 -4.97 -0.51
N ALA A 137 -26.25 -4.90 0.59
CA ALA A 137 -26.35 -3.71 1.43
C ALA A 137 -24.98 -3.29 2.00
N TYR A 138 -24.07 -4.23 2.28
CA TYR A 138 -22.71 -3.91 2.71
C TYR A 138 -21.97 -2.94 1.76
N PHE A 139 -22.20 -3.05 0.44
CA PHE A 139 -21.54 -2.21 -0.56
C PHE A 139 -22.13 -0.80 -0.67
N THR A 140 -23.25 -0.52 -0.01
CA THR A 140 -23.83 0.84 0.08
C THR A 140 -23.30 1.61 1.28
N PHE A 141 -22.68 0.94 2.26
CA PHE A 141 -22.24 1.56 3.50
C PHE A 141 -21.01 2.48 3.35
N ALA A 142 -20.99 3.54 4.16
CA ALA A 142 -19.86 4.44 4.32
C ALA A 142 -18.66 3.78 5.02
N ARG A 143 -17.49 4.44 4.95
CA ARG A 143 -16.19 3.89 5.38
C ARG A 143 -16.16 3.46 6.85
N ASN A 144 -16.90 4.14 7.72
CA ASN A 144 -16.98 3.85 9.15
C ASN A 144 -17.58 2.46 9.49
N LYS A 145 -18.35 1.86 8.56
CA LYS A 145 -18.99 0.55 8.73
C LYS A 145 -18.30 -0.57 7.97
N TRP A 146 -17.17 -0.29 7.32
CA TRP A 146 -16.44 -1.31 6.56
C TRP A 146 -15.83 -2.33 7.51
N ARG A 147 -15.78 -3.58 7.06
CA ARG A 147 -15.12 -4.65 7.81
C ARG A 147 -13.62 -4.36 7.89
N PRO A 148 -12.94 -4.62 9.02
CA PRO A 148 -11.49 -4.38 9.13
C PRO A 148 -10.65 -5.13 8.10
N SER A 149 -11.12 -6.30 7.63
CA SER A 149 -10.46 -7.15 6.63
C SER A 149 -10.91 -6.85 5.19
N ASP A 150 -11.48 -5.67 4.93
CA ASP A 150 -11.97 -5.32 3.60
C ASP A 150 -10.81 -5.21 2.58
N PRO A 151 -10.91 -5.82 1.39
CA PRO A 151 -9.86 -5.78 0.36
C PRO A 151 -9.42 -4.36 -0.02
N GLN A 152 -10.32 -3.37 0.04
CA GLN A 152 -9.98 -1.98 -0.22
C GLN A 152 -9.01 -1.42 0.82
N ILE A 153 -9.25 -1.68 2.11
CA ILE A 153 -8.39 -1.21 3.21
C ILE A 153 -7.01 -1.85 3.10
N ILE A 154 -6.97 -3.16 2.82
CA ILE A 154 -5.73 -3.89 2.59
C ILE A 154 -4.98 -3.30 1.39
N SER A 155 -5.68 -3.00 0.28
CA SER A 155 -5.05 -2.38 -0.89
C SER A 155 -4.45 -1.01 -0.56
N GLU A 156 -5.14 -0.16 0.20
CA GLU A 156 -4.65 1.17 0.57
C GLU A 156 -3.41 1.08 1.47
N GLY A 157 -3.39 0.14 2.42
CA GLY A 157 -2.23 -0.09 3.30
C GLY A 157 -1.01 -0.60 2.54
N LEU A 158 -1.19 -1.61 1.67
CA LEU A 158 -0.11 -2.14 0.83
C LEU A 158 0.40 -1.09 -0.16
N TYR A 159 -0.50 -0.32 -0.79
CA TYR A 159 -0.12 0.77 -1.69
C TYR A 159 0.74 1.82 -0.97
N ALA A 160 0.37 2.22 0.24
CA ALA A 160 1.15 3.19 1.02
C ALA A 160 2.58 2.69 1.31
N ILE A 161 2.71 1.42 1.71
CA ILE A 161 4.01 0.79 1.93
C ILE A 161 4.83 0.77 0.62
N ALA A 162 4.21 0.37 -0.49
CA ALA A 162 4.86 0.31 -1.80
C ALA A 162 5.34 1.69 -2.27
N VAL A 163 4.55 2.74 -2.06
CA VAL A 163 4.95 4.13 -2.37
C VAL A 163 6.20 4.51 -1.58
N VAL A 164 6.23 4.29 -0.27
CA VAL A 164 7.41 4.60 0.56
C VAL A 164 8.65 3.84 0.08
N LEU A 165 8.52 2.53 -0.14
CA LEU A 165 9.62 1.71 -0.67
C LEU A 165 10.06 2.16 -2.07
N SER A 166 9.15 2.67 -2.90
CA SER A 166 9.51 3.12 -4.24
C SER A 166 10.50 4.30 -4.21
N PHE A 167 10.42 5.20 -3.23
CA PHE A 167 11.36 6.31 -3.09
C PHE A 167 12.78 5.87 -2.71
N SER A 168 12.97 4.69 -2.09
CA SER A 168 14.32 4.21 -1.77
C SER A 168 15.15 3.89 -3.01
N ARG A 169 14.53 3.68 -4.18
CA ARG A 169 15.24 3.46 -5.46
C ARG A 169 16.00 4.69 -5.97
N ILE A 170 15.77 5.88 -5.42
CA ILE A 170 16.61 7.06 -5.70
C ILE A 170 18.08 6.77 -5.37
N ALA A 171 18.35 5.88 -4.41
CA ALA A 171 19.68 5.43 -4.05
C ALA A 171 20.46 4.78 -5.22
N TYR A 172 19.82 4.31 -6.29
CA TYR A 172 20.54 3.81 -7.46
C TYR A 172 21.13 4.91 -8.35
N ILE A 173 20.61 6.14 -8.25
CA ILE A 173 21.02 7.28 -9.08
C ILE A 173 22.11 8.09 -8.37
N LEU A 174 22.05 8.17 -7.03
CA LEU A 174 22.96 8.97 -6.20
C LEU A 174 24.46 8.69 -6.39
N PRO A 175 24.94 7.43 -6.62
CA PRO A 175 26.37 7.16 -6.79
C PRO A 175 26.97 7.79 -8.05
N ALA A 176 26.13 8.13 -9.05
CA ALA A 176 26.58 8.71 -10.30
C ALA A 176 27.04 10.17 -10.17
N ASN A 177 26.79 10.82 -9.03
CA ASN A 177 27.24 12.18 -8.75
C ASN A 177 28.50 12.17 -7.86
N GLU A 178 29.50 12.96 -8.24
CA GLU A 178 30.79 13.09 -7.56
C GLU A 178 30.65 13.49 -6.08
N SER A 179 29.69 14.37 -5.77
CA SER A 179 29.46 14.84 -4.40
C SER A 179 28.68 13.85 -3.53
N PHE A 180 27.74 13.10 -4.11
CA PHE A 180 26.84 12.22 -3.35
C PHE A 180 27.35 10.77 -3.24
N GLY A 181 28.23 10.32 -4.14
CA GLY A 181 28.79 8.97 -4.12
C GLY A 181 29.49 8.62 -2.80
N PRO A 182 30.49 9.39 -2.33
CA PRO A 182 31.19 9.11 -1.08
C PRO A 182 30.26 9.10 0.14
N LEU A 183 29.25 9.98 0.15
CA LEU A 183 28.24 10.07 1.21
C LEU A 183 27.38 8.81 1.30
N GLN A 184 26.96 8.26 0.16
CA GLN A 184 26.16 7.03 0.15
C GLN A 184 26.96 5.81 0.61
N ILE A 185 28.24 5.73 0.22
CA ILE A 185 29.11 4.62 0.65
C ILE A 185 29.35 4.67 2.15
N SER A 186 29.57 5.85 2.74
CA SER A 186 29.74 5.99 4.19
C SER A 186 28.45 5.64 4.93
N LEU A 187 27.28 6.11 4.46
CA LEU A 187 25.97 5.76 5.01
C LEU A 187 25.70 4.25 4.94
N GLY A 188 26.04 3.59 3.82
CA GLY A 188 25.87 2.14 3.69
C GLY A 188 26.71 1.34 4.68
N ARG A 189 27.90 1.83 5.05
CA ARG A 189 28.76 1.19 6.08
C ARG A 189 28.19 1.36 7.48
N THR A 190 27.76 2.57 7.83
CA THR A 190 27.19 2.82 9.17
C THR A 190 25.89 2.07 9.40
N VAL A 191 25.04 1.93 8.38
CA VAL A 191 23.82 1.10 8.46
C VAL A 191 24.15 -0.36 8.77
N LYS A 192 25.17 -0.94 8.12
CA LYS A 192 25.62 -2.31 8.42
C LYS A 192 26.13 -2.45 9.85
N ASP A 193 26.78 -1.43 10.39
CA ASP A 193 27.23 -1.44 11.78
C ASP A 193 26.06 -1.28 12.76
N ILE A 194 25.06 -0.44 12.46
CA ILE A 194 23.82 -0.32 13.26
C ILE A 194 23.12 -1.67 13.42
N PHE A 195 23.03 -2.48 12.36
CA PHE A 195 22.42 -3.82 12.44
C PHE A 195 23.09 -4.74 13.47
N LYS A 196 24.42 -4.62 13.67
CA LYS A 196 25.12 -5.41 14.69
C LYS A 196 24.67 -5.01 16.10
N PHE A 197 24.51 -3.71 16.36
CA PHE A 197 24.02 -3.21 17.64
C PHE A 197 22.54 -3.48 17.88
N MET A 198 21.74 -3.53 16.80
CA MET A 198 20.30 -3.78 16.87
C MET A 198 19.97 -5.12 17.55
N VAL A 199 20.83 -6.14 17.38
CA VAL A 199 20.64 -7.45 18.03
C VAL A 199 20.65 -7.34 19.55
N ILE A 200 21.63 -6.61 20.10
CA ILE A 200 21.73 -6.40 21.56
C ILE A 200 20.55 -5.55 22.04
N PHE A 201 20.18 -4.52 21.27
CA PHE A 201 19.04 -3.66 21.60
C PHE A 201 17.73 -4.45 21.69
N ILE A 202 17.44 -5.32 20.72
CA ILE A 202 16.24 -6.17 20.71
C ILE A 202 16.22 -7.11 21.92
N MET A 203 17.36 -7.69 22.30
CA MET A 203 17.45 -8.56 23.47
C MET A 203 17.06 -7.82 24.76
N VAL A 204 17.60 -6.62 24.96
CA VAL A 204 17.26 -5.77 26.11
C VAL A 204 15.80 -5.35 26.06
N PHE A 205 15.31 -4.91 24.90
CA PHE A 205 13.93 -4.49 24.70
C PHE A 205 12.92 -5.60 25.06
N VAL A 206 13.17 -6.84 24.60
CA VAL A 206 12.31 -7.99 24.90
C VAL A 206 12.35 -8.36 26.38
N ALA A 207 13.52 -8.32 27.03
CA ALA A 207 13.62 -8.57 28.46
C ALA A 207 12.78 -7.57 29.29
N PHE A 208 12.84 -6.28 28.96
CA PHE A 208 12.01 -5.26 29.59
C PHE A 208 10.52 -5.43 29.26
N MET A 209 10.17 -5.73 28.01
CA MET A 209 8.80 -5.96 27.59
C MET A 209 8.15 -7.10 28.39
N ILE A 210 8.85 -8.24 28.55
CA ILE A 210 8.37 -9.38 29.34
C ILE A 210 8.27 -9.03 30.83
N GLY A 211 9.28 -8.34 31.38
CA GLY A 211 9.26 -7.90 32.79
C GLY A 211 8.08 -6.98 33.10
N MET A 212 7.81 -6.01 32.22
CA MET A 212 6.69 -5.07 32.37
C MET A 212 5.33 -5.76 32.17
N PHE A 213 5.22 -6.68 31.21
CA PHE A 213 4.01 -7.47 31.00
C PHE A 213 3.69 -8.32 32.24
N ASN A 214 4.68 -9.04 32.78
CA ASN A 214 4.47 -9.87 33.97
C ASN A 214 4.08 -9.04 35.20
N LEU A 215 4.66 -7.85 35.37
CA LEU A 215 4.34 -6.96 36.49
C LEU A 215 2.92 -6.39 36.39
N TYR A 216 2.49 -5.95 35.21
CA TYR A 216 1.24 -5.20 35.03
C TYR A 216 0.04 -6.04 34.57
N SER A 217 0.25 -7.28 34.10
CA SER A 217 -0.82 -8.14 33.55
C SER A 217 -2.03 -8.29 34.49
N TYR A 218 -1.82 -8.43 35.80
CA TYR A 218 -2.89 -8.60 36.79
C TYR A 218 -3.74 -7.34 37.03
N TYR A 219 -3.30 -6.17 36.57
CA TYR A 219 -3.94 -4.88 36.83
C TYR A 219 -4.89 -4.43 35.69
N LEU A 220 -5.36 -5.36 34.86
CA LEU A 220 -6.34 -5.07 33.81
C LEU A 220 -7.60 -4.43 34.43
N GLY A 221 -8.01 -3.26 33.93
CA GLY A 221 -9.18 -2.52 34.43
C GLY A 221 -8.96 -1.71 35.71
N ALA A 222 -7.80 -1.84 36.37
CA ALA A 222 -7.44 -1.12 37.60
C ALA A 222 -6.31 -0.08 37.38
N LYS A 223 -6.13 0.37 36.13
CA LYS A 223 -5.12 1.36 35.72
C LYS A 223 -5.75 2.53 35.00
N TYR A 224 -5.15 3.70 35.17
CA TYR A 224 -5.54 4.91 34.44
C TYR A 224 -5.23 4.83 32.93
N ASN A 225 -4.13 4.14 32.55
CA ASN A 225 -3.71 3.96 31.16
C ASN A 225 -3.78 2.47 30.77
N PRO A 226 -4.34 2.12 29.59
CA PRO A 226 -4.46 0.74 29.09
C PRO A 226 -3.13 0.06 28.72
N ALA A 227 -1.98 0.75 28.78
CA ALA A 227 -0.69 0.16 28.43
C ALA A 227 -0.28 -1.01 29.36
N PHE A 228 0.50 -1.94 28.79
CA PHE A 228 1.10 -3.12 29.47
C PHE A 228 0.10 -4.19 29.94
N THR A 229 -1.15 -4.11 29.49
CA THR A 229 -2.20 -5.10 29.71
C THR A 229 -2.85 -5.42 28.38
N THR A 230 -3.00 -6.71 28.07
CA THR A 230 -3.74 -7.21 26.89
C THR A 230 -5.09 -7.74 27.31
#